data_AF-A0A9N9ABM9-F1
#
_entry.id   AF-A0A9N9ABM9-F1
#
_cell.length_a   1.000
_cell.length_b   1.000
_cell.length_c   1.000
_cell.angle_alpha   90.00
_cell.angle_beta   90.00
_cell.angle_gamma   90.00
#
_symmetry.space_group_name_H-M   'P 1'
#
loop_
_entity.id
_entity.type
_entity.pdbx_description
1 polymer ?
#
loop_
_entity_poly.entity_id
_entity_poly.type
_entity_poly.pdbx_seq_one_letter_code
_entity_poly.pdbx_strand_id
1 'polypeptide(L)'
;MSNQALFQLSTTLVGHEADVGTSYLLVYSLSNWLILCYSKIKAVCCPDGNSVVSSSRDKTARLWSRAGEKAFTENKIFLGHDNFVNSVAYLPPTADHPAGLVISGSSDKTINVFDIQNPQEPVYSLIGHSDNVCALDVTPSGFIASGSWDKYELYGHTSFVYSLGVLPTGEIISSGEDRSVKVWKDGECIQTIIHPATSVWCVASMPNGDIVSGSSDGIIRLFTRNSERVAESNILKVSLPQRIQNLKNQVGDLKKDKLPGLEALQKPGQVIMVRVGDIVEAHQWNQSDQSWHKIGEVVDAVDQGRKQLYKGREYDHVFDVDIGGGSPTLKLPFNTNDDPYQAAREFISANGLPEGFTEQIVDFILKNAPGATISSGSQYADPYTGPSPVTGSSSITSGPAGILPHKTYLKFDQANIQAILKKISQINGDLQQNESTNNAVLTSEEITTLENLAKFLQNPTNSGSNNDRQQEFIVIHQETNMMLGLRALANLFNVEEGKAIIKREASRIIDLIPNTWNKSTNKNLRIALVTVFLK
;
A
#
# COMPACT_ATOMS: atom_id res chain seq x y z
N MET A 1 12.37 -6.84 58.72
CA MET A 1 11.47 -5.84 58.12
C MET A 1 10.76 -6.53 56.98
N SER A 2 9.47 -6.83 57.17
CA SER A 2 8.65 -7.56 56.22
C SER A 2 8.52 -6.78 54.90
N ASN A 3 8.83 -7.44 53.77
CA ASN A 3 8.44 -7.01 52.43
C ASN A 3 6.90 -7.00 52.34
N GLN A 4 6.26 -5.95 52.84
CA GLN A 4 4.86 -5.67 52.50
C GLN A 4 4.82 -5.16 51.08
N ALA A 5 4.07 -5.84 50.22
CA ALA A 5 3.82 -5.39 48.86
C ALA A 5 3.22 -3.96 48.90
N LEU A 6 3.79 -3.05 48.11
CA LEU A 6 3.35 -1.65 48.00
C LEU A 6 1.90 -1.52 47.49
N PHE A 7 1.44 -2.49 46.71
CA PHE A 7 0.07 -2.57 46.18
C PHE A 7 -0.51 -3.96 46.43
N GLN A 8 -1.76 -4.01 46.87
CA GLN A 8 -2.49 -5.24 47.14
C GLN A 8 -3.82 -5.21 46.38
N LEU A 9 -4.25 -6.37 45.87
CA LEU A 9 -5.55 -6.53 45.23
C LEU A 9 -6.66 -6.21 46.24
N SER A 10 -7.44 -5.16 46.00
CA SER A 10 -8.52 -4.75 46.87
C SER A 10 -9.87 -5.33 46.46
N THR A 11 -10.13 -5.46 45.16
CA THR A 11 -11.46 -5.82 44.63
C THR A 11 -11.40 -6.27 43.16
N THR A 12 -12.46 -6.93 42.70
CA THR A 12 -12.64 -7.39 41.31
C THR A 12 -14.05 -6.97 40.83
N LEU A 13 -14.11 -6.21 39.73
CA LEU A 13 -15.33 -5.77 39.03
C LEU A 13 -15.79 -6.84 38.02
N VAL A 14 -17.06 -7.23 38.08
CA VAL A 14 -17.67 -8.21 37.16
C VAL A 14 -19.01 -7.62 36.69
N GLY A 15 -19.25 -7.59 35.38
CA GLY A 15 -20.53 -7.16 34.82
C GLY A 15 -20.65 -7.16 33.29
N HIS A 16 -19.54 -7.02 32.54
CA HIS A 16 -19.58 -7.12 31.07
C HIS A 16 -20.02 -8.51 30.60
N GLU A 17 -21.00 -8.58 29.68
CA GLU A 17 -21.59 -9.83 29.19
C GLU A 17 -21.23 -10.05 27.70
N ALA A 18 -20.30 -10.97 27.41
CA ALA A 18 -20.15 -11.56 26.08
C ALA A 18 -19.51 -12.97 26.15
N ASP A 19 -20.30 -14.01 25.82
CA ASP A 19 -19.97 -15.45 25.77
C ASP A 19 -18.97 -15.81 24.64
N VAL A 20 -18.13 -16.88 24.66
CA VAL A 20 -18.29 -18.29 25.09
C VAL A 20 -16.97 -18.85 25.66
N GLY A 21 -17.04 -19.67 26.72
CA GLY A 21 -16.01 -20.67 27.06
C GLY A 21 -15.15 -20.35 28.30
N THR A 22 -15.69 -20.58 29.49
CA THR A 22 -14.91 -20.63 30.74
C THR A 22 -13.81 -21.69 30.66
N SER A 23 -12.57 -21.24 30.53
CA SER A 23 -11.37 -22.03 30.83
C SER A 23 -10.70 -21.42 32.06
N TYR A 24 -10.77 -22.12 33.19
CA TYR A 24 -10.06 -21.76 34.41
C TYR A 24 -8.55 -21.84 34.15
N LEU A 25 -7.81 -20.75 34.38
CA LEU A 25 -6.35 -20.77 34.43
C LEU A 25 -5.91 -20.62 35.89
N LEU A 26 -5.51 -21.75 36.49
CA LEU A 26 -4.73 -21.78 37.72
C LEU A 26 -3.34 -21.20 37.43
N VAL A 27 -2.96 -20.10 38.09
CA VAL A 27 -1.58 -19.59 38.05
C VAL A 27 -1.08 -19.29 39.45
N TYR A 28 -0.01 -20.00 39.83
CA TYR A 28 0.80 -19.77 41.02
C TYR A 28 1.67 -18.51 40.88
N SER A 29 1.73 -17.75 41.97
CA SER A 29 2.77 -16.80 42.42
C SER A 29 3.79 -16.28 41.40
N LEU A 30 3.68 -14.99 41.04
CA LEU A 30 4.67 -13.94 41.35
C LEU A 30 4.13 -12.58 40.85
N SER A 31 3.97 -11.61 41.78
CA SER A 31 3.62 -10.20 41.51
C SER A 31 2.35 -9.98 40.65
N ASN A 32 1.20 -10.40 41.18
CA ASN A 32 -0.04 -10.47 40.42
C ASN A 32 -0.77 -9.12 40.28
N TRP A 33 -1.17 -8.86 39.03
CA TRP A 33 -1.92 -7.74 38.51
C TRP A 33 -3.40 -7.78 38.92
N LEU A 34 -4.13 -6.68 38.70
CA LEU A 34 -5.59 -6.59 38.82
C LEU A 34 -6.25 -7.54 37.80
N ILE A 35 -6.81 -8.67 38.26
CA ILE A 35 -7.51 -9.64 37.41
C ILE A 35 -9.01 -9.34 37.47
N LEU A 36 -9.56 -8.85 36.35
CA LEU A 36 -10.99 -8.77 36.07
C LEU A 36 -11.29 -9.75 34.94
N CYS A 37 -11.70 -10.97 35.30
CA CYS A 37 -12.11 -11.98 34.33
C CYS A 37 -13.58 -11.75 33.94
N TYR A 38 -13.85 -11.22 32.75
CA TYR A 38 -14.90 -11.63 31.79
C TYR A 38 -14.65 -10.84 30.48
N SER A 39 -14.67 -11.56 29.35
CA SER A 39 -14.27 -11.21 27.97
C SER A 39 -13.82 -9.77 27.60
N LYS A 40 -12.51 -9.54 27.82
CA LYS A 40 -11.61 -8.55 27.16
C LYS A 40 -12.03 -7.08 27.27
N ILE A 41 -12.04 -6.55 28.50
CA ILE A 41 -11.90 -5.12 28.76
C ILE A 41 -10.70 -4.60 27.94
N LYS A 42 -10.92 -3.55 27.14
CA LYS A 42 -9.90 -3.02 26.22
C LYS A 42 -9.14 -1.83 26.80
N ALA A 43 -9.85 -0.96 27.52
CA ALA A 43 -9.28 0.20 28.19
C ALA A 43 -10.02 0.49 29.50
N VAL A 44 -9.34 1.20 30.40
CA VAL A 44 -9.88 1.63 31.69
C VAL A 44 -9.33 3.02 32.03
N CYS A 45 -10.16 3.88 32.63
CA CYS A 45 -9.71 5.16 33.17
C CYS A 45 -10.31 5.40 34.57
N CYS A 46 -9.65 6.25 35.37
CA CYS A 46 -10.08 6.60 36.72
C CYS A 46 -10.36 8.11 36.82
N PRO A 47 -11.64 8.52 36.83
CA PRO A 47 -12.04 9.93 36.87
C PRO A 47 -11.57 10.72 38.08
N ASP A 48 -11.75 10.16 39.28
CA ASP A 48 -11.68 10.89 40.55
C ASP A 48 -11.14 10.04 41.72
N GLY A 49 -10.58 8.87 41.41
CA GLY A 49 -10.07 7.90 42.39
C GLY A 49 -11.16 7.13 43.16
N ASN A 50 -12.44 7.46 42.97
CA ASN A 50 -13.57 6.77 43.59
C ASN A 50 -14.52 6.15 42.55
N SER A 51 -14.28 6.45 41.28
CA SER A 51 -14.93 5.86 40.13
C SER A 51 -13.91 5.26 39.15
N VAL A 52 -14.39 4.31 38.36
CA VAL A 52 -13.63 3.66 37.28
C VAL A 52 -14.53 3.61 36.06
N VAL A 53 -14.00 3.87 34.87
CA VAL A 53 -14.72 3.63 33.61
C VAL A 53 -14.01 2.53 32.84
N SER A 54 -14.74 1.52 32.39
CA SER A 54 -14.22 0.43 31.55
C SER A 54 -14.88 0.43 30.17
N SER A 55 -14.14 0.02 29.15
CA SER A 55 -14.65 -0.29 27.81
C SER A 55 -14.59 -1.79 27.51
N SER A 56 -15.55 -2.29 26.74
CA SER A 56 -15.69 -3.73 26.48
C SER A 56 -16.15 -4.07 25.06
N ARG A 57 -15.97 -5.34 24.72
CA ARG A 57 -16.50 -5.98 23.50
C ARG A 57 -18.00 -6.22 23.56
N ASP A 58 -18.65 -6.05 24.71
CA ASP A 58 -20.11 -6.06 24.81
C ASP A 58 -20.78 -4.81 24.23
N LYS A 59 -20.00 -3.96 23.53
CA LYS A 59 -20.41 -2.69 22.91
C LYS A 59 -20.74 -1.58 23.90
N THR A 60 -20.44 -1.78 25.19
CA THR A 60 -20.71 -0.80 26.23
C THR A 60 -19.44 -0.26 26.86
N ALA A 61 -19.51 0.99 27.30
CA ALA A 61 -18.64 1.48 28.37
C ALA A 61 -19.42 1.48 29.68
N ARG A 62 -18.77 1.21 30.82
CA ARG A 62 -19.43 1.15 32.12
C ARG A 62 -18.71 2.00 33.14
N LEU A 63 -19.48 2.75 33.93
CA LEU A 63 -19.01 3.50 35.09
C LEU A 63 -19.26 2.68 36.35
N TRP A 64 -18.19 2.42 37.09
CA TRP A 64 -18.17 1.77 38.38
C TRP A 64 -17.96 2.82 39.46
N SER A 65 -18.70 2.74 40.55
CA SER A 65 -18.55 3.63 41.69
C SER A 65 -18.23 2.85 42.94
N ARG A 66 -17.35 3.40 43.77
CA ARG A 66 -16.93 2.74 45.00
C ARG A 66 -18.09 2.72 46.01
N ALA A 67 -18.47 1.52 46.44
CA ALA A 67 -19.44 1.27 47.50
C ALA A 67 -18.70 0.79 48.76
N GLY A 68 -18.39 1.73 49.66
CA GLY A 68 -17.60 1.47 50.88
C GLY A 68 -16.09 1.40 50.63
N GLU A 69 -15.31 0.86 51.58
CA GLU A 69 -13.84 0.87 51.48
C GLU A 69 -13.26 -0.15 50.48
N LYS A 70 -13.97 -1.25 50.20
CA LYS A 70 -13.38 -2.41 49.48
C LYS A 70 -14.22 -2.92 48.30
N ALA A 71 -15.35 -2.31 48.00
CA ALA A 71 -16.21 -2.77 46.90
C ALA A 71 -16.49 -1.63 45.93
N PHE A 72 -16.72 -2.00 44.68
CA PHE A 72 -17.24 -1.15 43.63
C PHE A 72 -18.49 -1.82 43.08
N THR A 73 -19.49 -1.01 42.80
CA THR A 73 -20.72 -1.44 42.16
C THR A 73 -20.84 -0.76 40.81
N GLU A 74 -21.45 -1.46 39.86
CA GLU A 74 -21.86 -0.85 38.61
C GLU A 74 -22.83 0.31 38.91
N ASN A 75 -22.57 1.48 38.33
CA ASN A 75 -23.39 2.67 38.51
C ASN A 75 -24.13 2.99 37.22
N LYS A 76 -23.42 3.13 36.10
CA LYS A 76 -24.01 3.49 34.80
C LYS A 76 -23.44 2.66 33.67
N ILE A 77 -24.29 2.37 32.67
CA ILE A 77 -23.93 1.74 31.41
C ILE A 77 -24.15 2.77 30.30
N PHE A 78 -23.10 3.04 29.52
CA PHE A 78 -23.14 3.93 28.38
C PHE A 78 -23.49 3.13 27.12
N LEU A 79 -24.67 3.41 26.56
CA LEU A 79 -25.22 2.74 25.38
C LEU A 79 -25.18 3.71 24.20
N GLY A 80 -24.75 3.22 23.03
CA GLY A 80 -24.69 4.05 21.81
C GLY A 80 -23.70 3.59 20.75
N HIS A 81 -22.87 2.58 21.03
CA HIS A 81 -21.97 1.98 20.05
C HIS A 81 -22.57 0.73 19.42
N ASP A 82 -22.36 0.57 18.11
CA ASP A 82 -22.85 -0.59 17.33
C ASP A 82 -21.85 -1.75 17.31
N ASN A 83 -20.62 -1.51 17.79
CA ASN A 83 -19.53 -2.48 17.80
C ASN A 83 -18.65 -2.33 19.07
N PHE A 84 -17.54 -3.08 19.12
CA PHE A 84 -16.66 -3.15 20.30
C PHE A 84 -16.10 -1.79 20.69
N VAL A 85 -16.22 -1.45 21.97
CA VAL A 85 -15.59 -0.26 22.54
C VAL A 85 -14.16 -0.61 22.91
N ASN A 86 -13.20 0.07 22.29
CA ASN A 86 -11.77 -0.23 22.46
C ASN A 86 -11.05 0.74 23.37
N SER A 87 -11.47 2.00 23.39
CA SER A 87 -10.80 3.05 24.15
C SER A 87 -11.80 3.89 24.93
N VAL A 88 -11.38 4.42 26.08
CA VAL A 88 -12.20 5.28 26.92
C VAL A 88 -11.33 6.36 27.56
N ALA A 89 -11.86 7.57 27.64
CA ALA A 89 -11.24 8.72 28.28
C ALA A 89 -12.28 9.47 29.13
N TYR A 90 -11.82 10.21 30.12
CA TYR A 90 -12.68 10.99 31.01
C TYR A 90 -12.27 12.46 30.98
N LEU A 91 -13.23 13.33 30.66
CA LEU A 91 -13.06 14.78 30.80
C LEU A 91 -13.60 15.20 32.18
N PRO A 92 -12.77 15.85 33.03
CA PRO A 92 -13.23 16.35 34.32
C PRO A 92 -14.33 17.42 34.17
N PRO A 93 -15.07 17.72 35.25
CA PRO A 93 -16.12 18.73 35.22
C PRO A 93 -15.64 20.08 34.69
N THR A 94 -16.36 20.62 33.72
CA THR A 94 -16.13 21.96 33.16
C THR A 94 -17.35 22.85 33.44
N ALA A 95 -17.24 24.15 33.16
CA ALA A 95 -18.35 25.09 33.36
C ALA A 95 -19.62 24.69 32.57
N ASP A 96 -19.43 24.12 31.38
CA ASP A 96 -20.52 23.67 30.50
C ASP A 96 -21.02 22.26 30.85
N HIS A 97 -20.15 21.42 31.41
CA HIS A 97 -20.46 20.03 31.78
C HIS A 97 -20.07 19.74 33.24
N PRO A 98 -20.91 20.09 34.23
CA PRO A 98 -20.57 20.05 35.65
C PRO A 98 -20.43 18.64 36.23
N ALA A 99 -20.88 17.61 35.51
CA ALA A 99 -20.70 16.21 35.90
C ALA A 99 -19.42 15.57 35.30
N GLY A 100 -18.76 16.25 34.36
CA GLY A 100 -17.73 15.65 33.51
C GLY A 100 -18.32 14.78 32.38
N LEU A 101 -17.48 14.40 31.43
CA LEU A 101 -17.87 13.63 30.25
C LEU A 101 -17.09 12.32 30.17
N VAL A 102 -17.76 11.26 29.71
CA VAL A 102 -17.11 10.00 29.34
C VAL A 102 -17.04 9.93 27.82
N ILE A 103 -15.84 9.70 27.30
CA ILE A 103 -15.59 9.62 25.87
C ILE A 103 -15.19 8.19 25.55
N SER A 104 -15.85 7.56 24.59
CA SER A 104 -15.56 6.18 24.18
C SER A 104 -15.34 6.07 22.68
N GLY A 105 -14.34 5.26 22.31
CA GLY A 105 -13.93 5.03 20.92
C GLY A 105 -14.15 3.58 20.54
N SER A 106 -14.78 3.36 19.40
CA SER A 106 -15.32 2.05 19.02
C SER A 106 -14.83 1.58 17.64
N SER A 107 -14.97 0.28 17.40
CA SER A 107 -14.80 -0.33 16.08
C SER A 107 -15.93 0.01 15.09
N ASP A 108 -16.98 0.72 15.53
CA ASP A 108 -17.98 1.32 14.64
C ASP A 108 -17.51 2.63 13.97
N LYS A 109 -16.23 3.00 14.17
CA LYS A 109 -15.56 4.17 13.58
C LYS A 109 -15.97 5.50 14.20
N THR A 110 -16.78 5.47 15.26
CA THR A 110 -17.26 6.66 15.95
C THR A 110 -16.57 6.84 17.29
N ILE A 111 -16.51 8.09 17.73
CA ILE A 111 -16.17 8.46 19.10
C ILE A 111 -17.42 9.08 19.71
N ASN A 112 -17.99 8.44 20.73
CA ASN A 112 -19.17 8.93 21.42
C ASN A 112 -18.77 9.64 22.71
N VAL A 113 -19.41 10.77 22.98
CA VAL A 113 -19.22 11.59 24.18
C VAL A 113 -20.51 11.56 24.98
N PHE A 114 -20.45 11.00 26.18
CA PHE A 114 -21.59 10.83 27.08
C PHE A 114 -21.52 11.81 28.24
N ASP A 115 -22.66 12.45 28.53
CA ASP A 115 -22.86 13.10 29.82
C ASP A 115 -23.09 12.01 30.86
N ILE A 116 -22.37 12.08 31.99
CA ILE A 116 -22.60 11.15 33.09
C ILE A 116 -24.06 11.19 33.54
N GLN A 117 -24.75 12.34 33.48
CA GLN A 117 -26.17 12.43 33.88
C GLN A 117 -27.11 11.66 32.94
N ASN A 118 -26.81 11.62 31.64
CA ASN A 118 -27.62 10.93 30.63
C ASN A 118 -26.78 9.86 29.89
N PRO A 119 -26.60 8.66 30.47
CA PRO A 119 -25.73 7.64 29.90
C PRO A 119 -26.36 6.87 28.72
N GLN A 120 -27.66 7.08 28.45
CA GLN A 120 -28.39 6.31 27.44
C GLN A 120 -28.20 6.82 26.02
N GLU A 121 -27.82 8.08 25.86
CA GLU A 121 -27.60 8.70 24.56
C GLU A 121 -26.32 9.55 24.59
N PRO A 122 -25.49 9.47 23.53
CA PRO A 122 -24.33 10.35 23.42
C PRO A 122 -24.77 11.80 23.21
N VAL A 123 -24.13 12.74 23.91
CA VAL A 123 -24.29 14.17 23.68
C VAL A 123 -23.70 14.56 22.33
N TYR A 124 -22.56 13.96 21.99
CA TYR A 124 -21.89 14.13 20.70
C TYR A 124 -21.41 12.79 20.17
N SER A 125 -21.55 12.61 18.86
CA SER A 125 -20.90 11.53 18.12
C SER A 125 -19.94 12.17 17.12
N LEU A 126 -18.64 11.99 17.36
CA LEU A 126 -17.59 12.48 16.47
C LEU A 126 -17.39 11.44 15.37
N ILE A 127 -17.71 11.85 14.15
CA ILE A 127 -17.59 11.03 12.93
C ILE A 127 -16.45 11.62 12.11
N GLY A 128 -15.50 10.77 11.72
CA GLY A 128 -14.35 11.21 10.92
C GLY A 128 -13.34 10.10 10.66
N HIS A 129 -13.18 9.17 11.59
CA HIS A 129 -12.37 7.98 11.36
C HIS A 129 -13.05 7.04 10.35
N SER A 130 -12.23 6.43 9.50
CA SER A 130 -12.64 5.47 8.48
C SER A 130 -12.60 4.02 8.97
N ASP A 131 -11.88 3.79 10.07
CA ASP A 131 -11.64 2.49 10.69
C ASP A 131 -11.66 2.58 12.23
N ASN A 132 -11.24 1.50 12.88
CA ASN A 132 -11.31 1.25 14.31
C ASN A 132 -10.54 2.28 15.15
N VAL A 133 -11.26 2.95 16.07
CA VAL A 133 -10.66 3.85 17.05
C VAL A 133 -10.04 3.04 18.18
N CYS A 134 -8.71 2.93 18.18
CA CYS A 134 -7.96 2.07 19.10
C CYS A 134 -7.41 2.80 20.33
N ALA A 135 -7.24 4.12 20.26
CA ALA A 135 -6.72 4.93 21.35
C ALA A 135 -7.47 6.25 21.47
N LEU A 136 -7.66 6.71 22.70
CA LEU A 136 -8.25 8.00 23.03
C LEU A 136 -7.53 8.61 24.22
N ASP A 137 -7.33 9.92 24.18
CA ASP A 137 -6.90 10.71 25.31
C ASP A 137 -7.59 12.09 25.27
N VAL A 138 -7.70 12.75 26.41
CA VAL A 138 -8.38 14.03 26.52
C VAL A 138 -7.61 15.00 27.42
N THR A 139 -7.52 16.24 26.97
CA THR A 139 -6.92 17.33 27.75
C THR A 139 -7.95 17.96 28.70
N PRO A 140 -7.54 18.54 29.84
CA PRO A 140 -8.46 19.28 30.72
C PRO A 140 -9.19 20.45 30.05
N SER A 141 -8.65 20.97 28.95
CA SER A 141 -9.27 22.01 28.12
C SER A 141 -10.36 21.50 27.17
N GLY A 142 -10.59 20.18 27.08
CA GLY A 142 -11.63 19.60 26.23
C GLY A 142 -11.17 19.11 24.85
N PHE A 143 -9.88 19.23 24.50
CA PHE A 143 -9.37 18.62 23.26
C PHE A 143 -9.29 17.11 23.41
N ILE A 144 -9.85 16.39 22.43
CA ILE A 144 -9.83 14.93 22.33
C ILE A 144 -8.80 14.55 21.27
N ALA A 145 -7.84 13.72 21.65
CA ALA A 145 -6.88 13.10 20.73
C ALA A 145 -7.30 11.65 20.50
N SER A 146 -7.42 11.25 19.24
CA SER A 146 -7.84 9.90 18.86
C SER A 146 -6.84 9.24 17.93
N GLY A 147 -6.62 7.95 18.15
CA GLY A 147 -5.82 7.08 17.29
C GLY A 147 -6.71 6.03 16.64
N SER A 148 -6.66 5.95 15.31
CA SER A 148 -7.42 5.00 14.51
C SER A 148 -6.49 4.16 13.63
N TRP A 149 -6.99 3.01 13.16
CA TRP A 149 -6.35 2.20 12.13
C TRP A 149 -6.62 2.69 10.71
N ASP A 150 -7.07 3.95 10.56
CA ASP A 150 -7.32 4.59 9.27
C ASP A 150 -6.17 4.37 8.30
N LYS A 151 -6.49 3.75 7.17
CA LYS A 151 -5.56 3.53 6.08
C LYS A 151 -5.94 4.46 4.92
N TYR A 152 -5.11 5.48 4.69
CA TYR A 152 -5.21 6.29 3.48
C TYR A 152 -4.25 5.76 2.40
N GLU A 153 -4.80 5.28 1.30
CA GLU A 153 -4.05 5.01 0.07
C GLU A 153 -4.27 6.18 -0.90
N LEU A 154 -3.28 7.06 -1.00
CA LEU A 154 -3.37 8.29 -1.79
C LEU A 154 -2.81 8.06 -3.20
N TYR A 155 -3.70 7.97 -4.19
CA TYR A 155 -3.35 7.79 -5.59
C TYR A 155 -3.39 9.11 -6.35
N GLY A 156 -2.33 9.41 -7.10
CA GLY A 156 -2.35 10.56 -8.00
C GLY A 156 -0.99 11.11 -8.41
N HIS A 157 0.09 10.81 -7.68
CA HIS A 157 1.42 11.08 -8.19
C HIS A 157 1.75 10.12 -9.35
N THR A 158 2.28 10.64 -10.45
CA THR A 158 2.62 9.83 -11.64
C THR A 158 4.05 9.29 -11.61
N SER A 159 4.79 9.56 -10.53
CA SER A 159 6.15 9.11 -10.31
C SER A 159 6.46 9.04 -8.81
N PHE A 160 7.72 8.85 -8.44
CA PHE A 160 8.16 8.69 -7.06
C PHE A 160 7.74 9.87 -6.17
N VAL A 161 7.26 9.56 -4.98
CA VAL A 161 6.99 10.53 -3.92
C VAL A 161 8.22 10.61 -3.02
N TYR A 162 8.75 11.81 -2.84
CA TYR A 162 9.98 12.03 -2.08
C TYR A 162 9.75 12.47 -0.64
N SER A 163 8.68 13.23 -0.39
CA SER A 163 8.45 13.83 0.93
C SER A 163 6.96 14.00 1.19
N LEU A 164 6.60 13.91 2.47
CA LEU A 164 5.26 14.07 3.00
C LEU A 164 5.29 15.06 4.17
N GLY A 165 4.21 15.79 4.37
CA GLY A 165 3.98 16.66 5.52
C GLY A 165 2.50 16.72 5.88
N VAL A 166 2.19 17.30 7.03
CA VAL A 166 0.81 17.50 7.50
C VAL A 166 0.61 18.96 7.86
N LEU A 167 -0.44 19.57 7.33
CA LEU A 167 -0.84 20.94 7.63
C LEU A 167 -1.53 21.00 9.00
N PRO A 168 -1.52 22.15 9.71
CA PRO A 168 -2.24 22.31 10.98
C PRO A 168 -3.76 22.06 10.87
N THR A 169 -4.29 22.15 9.65
CA THR A 169 -5.69 21.85 9.29
C THR A 169 -5.98 20.34 9.18
N GLY A 170 -4.97 19.47 9.29
CA GLY A 170 -5.10 18.02 9.13
C GLY A 170 -4.91 17.51 7.70
N GLU A 171 -4.77 18.41 6.72
CA GLU A 171 -4.52 18.05 5.32
C GLU A 171 -3.09 17.52 5.13
N ILE A 172 -2.92 16.52 4.27
CA ILE A 172 -1.60 15.94 3.95
C ILE A 172 -1.03 16.68 2.75
N ILE A 173 0.27 16.91 2.72
CA ILE A 173 1.00 17.44 1.57
C ILE A 173 2.06 16.45 1.13
N SER A 174 2.19 16.24 -0.18
CA SER A 174 3.19 15.32 -0.76
C SER A 174 3.94 15.97 -1.91
N SER A 175 5.22 15.65 -2.07
CA SER A 175 6.04 16.11 -3.19
C SER A 175 6.56 14.95 -4.01
N GLY A 176 6.59 15.11 -5.35
CA GLY A 176 6.97 14.03 -6.26
C GLY A 176 7.95 14.41 -7.38
N GLU A 177 8.51 13.39 -8.00
CA GLU A 177 9.29 13.48 -9.24
C GLU A 177 8.43 13.88 -10.45
N ASP A 178 7.12 13.76 -10.34
CA ASP A 178 6.18 14.21 -11.37
C ASP A 178 6.03 15.74 -11.47
N ARG A 179 6.91 16.48 -10.77
CA ARG A 179 6.96 17.95 -10.72
C ARG A 179 5.79 18.55 -9.97
N SER A 180 5.16 17.80 -9.08
CA SER A 180 4.02 18.30 -8.33
C SER A 180 4.21 18.25 -6.83
N VAL A 181 3.57 19.21 -6.17
CA VAL A 181 3.16 19.10 -4.77
C VAL A 181 1.66 18.88 -4.75
N LYS A 182 1.17 17.85 -4.07
CA LYS A 182 -0.26 17.57 -3.94
C LYS A 182 -0.70 17.82 -2.51
N VAL A 183 -1.90 18.39 -2.38
CA VAL A 183 -2.59 18.57 -1.10
C VAL A 183 -3.74 17.59 -1.07
N TRP A 184 -3.84 16.84 0.02
CA TRP A 184 -4.81 15.78 0.20
C TRP A 184 -5.68 16.05 1.40
N LYS A 185 -6.97 15.78 1.26
CA LYS A 185 -7.96 15.89 2.32
C LYS A 185 -8.92 14.72 2.19
N ASP A 186 -9.21 14.05 3.30
CA ASP A 186 -10.18 12.96 3.37
C ASP A 186 -9.92 11.84 2.33
N GLY A 187 -8.64 11.54 2.07
CA GLY A 187 -8.21 10.54 1.09
C GLY A 187 -8.18 11.01 -0.37
N GLU A 188 -8.61 12.23 -0.68
CA GLU A 188 -8.66 12.77 -2.04
C GLU A 188 -7.63 13.87 -2.30
N CYS A 189 -7.14 13.96 -3.53
CA CYS A 189 -6.27 15.06 -3.96
C CYS A 189 -7.12 16.31 -4.24
N ILE A 190 -7.13 17.25 -3.31
CA ILE A 190 -7.89 18.51 -3.43
C ILE A 190 -7.15 19.57 -4.24
N GLN A 191 -5.81 19.49 -4.34
CA GLN A 191 -5.02 20.44 -5.11
C GLN A 191 -3.74 19.81 -5.64
N THR A 192 -3.42 20.06 -6.90
CA THR A 192 -2.11 19.75 -7.50
C THR A 192 -1.41 21.05 -7.88
N ILE A 193 -0.27 21.30 -7.27
CA ILE A 193 0.60 22.46 -7.50
C ILE A 193 1.74 22.00 -8.41
N ILE A 194 1.79 22.52 -9.64
CA ILE A 194 2.82 22.15 -10.61
C ILE A 194 4.03 23.08 -10.48
N HIS A 195 5.19 22.47 -10.37
CA HIS A 195 6.48 23.12 -10.30
C HIS A 195 7.12 23.22 -11.69
N PRO A 196 7.96 24.24 -11.94
CA PRO A 196 8.71 24.34 -13.20
C PRO A 196 9.97 23.49 -13.24
N ALA A 197 10.31 22.86 -12.12
CA ALA A 197 11.43 21.95 -11.97
C ALA A 197 11.08 20.55 -12.47
N THR A 198 12.08 19.70 -12.67
CA THR A 198 11.93 18.29 -13.04
C THR A 198 11.51 17.40 -11.88
N SER A 199 11.84 17.76 -10.64
CA SER A 199 11.40 17.03 -9.45
C SER A 199 11.27 17.96 -8.24
N VAL A 200 10.38 17.59 -7.32
CA VAL A 200 10.22 18.26 -6.02
C VAL A 200 10.62 17.29 -4.92
N TRP A 201 11.75 17.57 -4.27
CA TRP A 201 12.36 16.63 -3.33
C TRP A 201 11.85 16.74 -1.91
N CYS A 202 11.47 17.95 -1.49
CA CYS A 202 10.99 18.16 -0.13
C CYS A 202 9.80 19.11 -0.08
N VAL A 203 8.94 18.87 0.91
CA VAL A 203 7.82 19.72 1.26
C VAL A 203 7.77 19.87 2.78
N ALA A 204 7.42 21.07 3.26
CA ALA A 204 7.26 21.38 4.67
C ALA A 204 6.00 22.22 4.91
N SER A 205 5.35 21.95 6.04
CA SER A 205 4.19 22.67 6.54
C SER A 205 4.64 23.77 7.50
N MET A 206 4.08 24.97 7.37
CA MET A 206 4.32 26.07 8.31
C MET A 206 3.17 26.19 9.32
N PRO A 207 3.43 26.64 10.57
CA PRO A 207 2.39 26.80 11.60
C PRO A 207 1.23 27.73 11.19
N ASN A 208 1.47 28.64 10.25
CA ASN A 208 0.46 29.56 9.70
C ASN A 208 -0.38 28.95 8.57
N GLY A 209 -0.20 27.66 8.26
CA GLY A 209 -0.94 26.91 7.23
C GLY A 209 -0.38 27.01 5.81
N ASP A 210 0.76 27.69 5.62
CA ASP A 210 1.41 27.82 4.32
C ASP A 210 2.32 26.60 4.03
N ILE A 211 2.61 26.37 2.75
CA ILE A 211 3.41 25.24 2.26
C ILE A 211 4.74 25.76 1.73
N VAL A 212 5.83 25.08 2.08
CA VAL A 212 7.17 25.31 1.53
C VAL A 212 7.59 24.09 0.73
N SER A 213 8.20 24.29 -0.43
CA SER A 213 8.70 23.20 -1.26
C SER A 213 10.12 23.48 -1.75
N GLY A 214 10.99 22.48 -1.71
CA GLY A 214 12.32 22.50 -2.32
C GLY A 214 12.34 21.70 -3.62
N SER A 215 12.73 22.35 -4.71
CA SER A 215 12.68 21.79 -6.06
C SER A 215 14.10 21.57 -6.63
N SER A 216 14.22 20.69 -7.62
CA SER A 216 15.49 20.33 -8.27
C SER A 216 16.17 21.46 -9.05
N ASP A 217 15.47 22.58 -9.24
CA ASP A 217 15.99 23.80 -9.86
C ASP A 217 16.77 24.69 -8.88
N GLY A 218 16.94 24.24 -7.63
CA GLY A 218 17.63 24.99 -6.58
C GLY A 218 16.79 26.12 -5.99
N ILE A 219 15.49 26.19 -6.30
CA ILE A 219 14.58 27.23 -5.81
C ILE A 219 13.64 26.65 -4.75
N ILE A 220 13.55 27.35 -3.62
CA ILE A 220 12.52 27.12 -2.61
C ILE A 220 11.32 28.00 -2.94
N ARG A 221 10.12 27.41 -2.93
CA ARG A 221 8.86 28.11 -3.20
C ARG A 221 7.95 28.03 -1.98
N LEU A 222 7.28 29.15 -1.70
CA LEU A 222 6.25 29.27 -0.67
C LEU A 222 4.88 29.40 -1.34
N PHE A 223 3.89 28.70 -0.78
CA PHE A 223 2.49 28.78 -1.19
C PHE A 223 1.64 29.14 0.02
N THR A 224 0.76 30.12 -0.16
CA THR A 224 -0.11 30.62 0.90
C THR A 224 -1.56 30.61 0.45
N ARG A 225 -2.48 30.39 1.41
CA ARG A 225 -3.92 30.58 1.23
C ARG A 225 -4.36 32.01 1.58
N ASN A 226 -3.53 32.78 2.29
CA ASN A 226 -3.89 34.13 2.69
C ASN A 226 -3.57 35.12 1.55
N SER A 227 -4.58 35.82 1.06
CA SER A 227 -4.47 36.83 0.01
C SER A 227 -3.49 37.96 0.33
N GLU A 228 -3.33 38.32 1.61
CA GLU A 228 -2.41 39.38 2.05
C GLU A 228 -0.94 38.98 1.94
N ARG A 229 -0.64 37.67 1.91
CA ARG A 229 0.73 37.13 1.82
C ARG A 229 1.11 36.75 0.38
N VAL A 230 0.21 36.94 -0.58
CA VAL A 230 0.48 36.65 -1.99
C VAL A 230 1.49 37.66 -2.53
N ALA A 231 2.55 37.17 -3.16
CA ALA A 231 3.57 38.02 -3.76
C ALA A 231 3.03 38.85 -4.93
N GLU A 232 3.64 40.01 -5.18
CA GLU A 232 3.32 40.87 -6.30
C GLU A 232 3.51 40.17 -7.67
N SER A 233 2.73 40.60 -8.67
CA SER A 233 2.65 39.94 -9.99
C SER A 233 3.95 39.89 -10.80
N ASN A 234 4.88 40.81 -10.54
CA ASN A 234 6.24 40.85 -11.08
C ASN A 234 7.07 39.64 -10.62
N ILE A 235 6.97 39.22 -9.36
CA ILE A 235 7.70 38.09 -8.79
C ILE A 235 7.12 36.75 -9.29
N LEU A 236 5.80 36.68 -9.47
CA LEU A 236 5.10 35.49 -9.96
C LEU A 236 5.46 35.14 -11.42
N LYS A 237 5.72 36.15 -12.27
CA LYS A 237 6.08 35.93 -13.69
C LYS A 237 7.50 35.38 -13.89
N VAL A 238 8.42 35.67 -12.99
CA VAL A 238 9.82 35.21 -13.06
C VAL A 238 9.94 33.73 -12.67
N SER A 239 9.02 33.21 -11.85
CA SER A 239 9.11 31.87 -11.26
C SER A 239 8.40 30.75 -12.05
N LEU A 240 7.57 31.10 -13.04
CA LEU A 240 6.86 30.17 -13.93
C LEU A 240 7.44 30.27 -15.35
N PRO A 241 8.51 29.54 -15.71
CA PRO A 241 8.95 29.47 -17.09
C PRO A 241 7.80 29.03 -17.99
N GLN A 242 7.67 29.68 -19.15
CA GLN A 242 6.65 29.45 -20.18
C GLN A 242 6.45 27.96 -20.56
N ARG A 243 7.44 27.10 -20.24
CA ARG A 243 7.39 25.64 -20.37
C ARG A 243 6.19 24.97 -19.66
N ILE A 244 5.68 25.52 -18.55
CA ILE A 244 4.54 24.92 -17.83
C ILE A 244 3.22 25.13 -18.58
N GLN A 245 3.04 26.25 -19.29
CA GLN A 245 1.82 26.48 -20.08
C GLN A 245 1.64 25.42 -21.17
N ASN A 246 2.74 24.92 -21.74
CA ASN A 246 2.71 23.89 -22.77
C ASN A 246 2.52 22.45 -22.23
N LEU A 247 2.64 22.23 -20.92
CA LEU A 247 2.52 20.90 -20.31
C LEU A 247 1.09 20.54 -19.92
N LYS A 248 0.16 21.50 -19.83
CA LYS A 248 -1.28 21.19 -19.77
C LYS A 248 -1.79 20.52 -21.06
N ASN A 249 -1.03 20.59 -22.15
CA ASN A 249 -1.38 20.00 -23.44
C ASN A 249 -0.79 18.60 -23.67
N GLN A 250 -0.06 18.04 -22.68
CA GLN A 250 0.41 16.65 -22.72
C GLN A 250 -0.31 15.81 -21.66
N VAL A 251 -1.59 15.58 -21.90
CA VAL A 251 -2.31 14.42 -21.40
C VAL A 251 -2.99 13.80 -22.62
N GLY A 252 -2.70 12.53 -22.89
CA GLY A 252 -3.34 11.76 -23.96
C GLY A 252 -2.47 11.58 -25.21
N ASP A 253 -2.09 10.33 -25.48
CA ASP A 253 -1.32 9.89 -26.64
C ASP A 253 -2.11 10.03 -27.96
N LEU A 254 -2.18 11.25 -28.48
CA LEU A 254 -2.44 11.49 -29.90
C LEU A 254 -1.34 12.40 -30.43
N LYS A 255 -0.51 11.89 -31.35
CA LYS A 255 0.43 12.71 -32.12
C LYS A 255 -0.38 13.59 -33.09
N LYS A 256 -0.99 14.66 -32.58
CA LYS A 256 -1.79 15.65 -33.32
C LYS A 256 -1.04 16.26 -34.51
N ASP A 257 0.29 16.14 -34.53
CA ASP A 257 1.18 16.63 -35.58
C ASP A 257 1.25 15.74 -36.83
N LYS A 258 0.65 14.55 -36.82
CA LYS A 258 0.61 13.63 -37.97
C LYS A 258 -0.74 13.56 -38.68
N LEU A 259 -1.75 14.30 -38.22
CA LEU A 259 -3.08 14.27 -38.83
C LEU A 259 -3.15 15.17 -40.07
N PRO A 260 -3.79 14.73 -41.17
CA PRO A 260 -4.00 15.56 -42.35
C PRO A 260 -4.82 16.83 -42.03
N GLY A 261 -4.49 17.94 -42.68
CA GLY A 261 -5.29 19.17 -42.63
C GLY A 261 -6.53 19.10 -43.52
N LEU A 262 -7.33 20.18 -43.55
CA LEU A 262 -8.57 20.32 -44.35
C LEU A 262 -8.41 19.96 -45.84
N GLU A 263 -7.18 20.05 -46.37
CA GLU A 263 -6.84 19.68 -47.74
C GLU A 263 -7.10 18.21 -48.07
N ALA A 264 -7.15 17.32 -47.07
CA ALA A 264 -7.38 15.90 -47.28
C ALA A 264 -8.83 15.56 -47.65
N LEU A 265 -9.77 16.50 -47.48
CA LEU A 265 -11.18 16.37 -47.92
C LEU A 265 -11.35 16.55 -49.44
N GLN A 266 -10.28 16.78 -50.21
CA GLN A 266 -10.38 16.91 -51.67
C GLN A 266 -10.41 15.58 -52.43
N LYS A 267 -10.04 14.46 -51.79
CA LYS A 267 -10.09 13.13 -52.42
C LYS A 267 -11.20 12.29 -51.80
N PRO A 268 -12.11 11.68 -52.57
CA PRO A 268 -13.16 10.83 -52.02
C PRO A 268 -12.56 9.59 -51.33
N GLY A 269 -13.04 9.25 -50.13
CA GLY A 269 -12.51 8.17 -49.29
C GLY A 269 -13.47 7.76 -48.17
N GLN A 270 -13.23 6.64 -47.48
CA GLN A 270 -14.26 6.03 -46.62
C GLN A 270 -14.55 6.83 -45.33
N VAL A 271 -13.52 7.11 -44.51
CA VAL A 271 -13.59 7.97 -43.31
C VAL A 271 -12.24 8.64 -43.12
N ILE A 272 -12.21 9.94 -42.82
CA ILE A 272 -10.96 10.68 -42.60
C ILE A 272 -11.04 11.56 -41.34
N MET A 273 -9.95 11.60 -40.58
CA MET A 273 -9.76 12.48 -39.44
C MET A 273 -8.94 13.70 -39.86
N VAL A 274 -9.47 14.88 -39.63
CA VAL A 274 -8.93 16.14 -40.14
C VAL A 274 -8.70 17.09 -38.98
N ARG A 275 -7.53 17.73 -38.97
CA ARG A 275 -7.22 18.77 -37.98
C ARG A 275 -7.76 20.13 -38.45
N VAL A 276 -8.63 20.73 -37.64
CA VAL A 276 -9.15 22.10 -37.83
C VAL A 276 -8.75 22.93 -36.61
N GLY A 277 -7.60 23.60 -36.69
CA GLY A 277 -7.03 24.34 -35.55
C GLY A 277 -6.52 23.41 -34.44
N ASP A 278 -7.11 23.51 -33.24
CA ASP A 278 -6.81 22.68 -32.07
C ASP A 278 -7.77 21.48 -31.89
N ILE A 279 -8.76 21.37 -32.76
CA ILE A 279 -9.83 20.36 -32.72
C ILE A 279 -9.60 19.33 -33.84
N VAL A 280 -9.90 18.05 -33.54
CA VAL A 280 -9.89 16.96 -34.52
C VAL A 280 -11.33 16.59 -34.87
N GLU A 281 -11.67 16.68 -36.15
CA GLU A 281 -13.00 16.34 -36.66
C GLU A 281 -12.95 15.07 -37.50
N ALA A 282 -13.94 14.20 -37.35
CA ALA A 282 -14.13 13.03 -38.22
C ALA A 282 -15.16 13.34 -39.31
N HIS A 283 -14.80 13.06 -40.56
CA HIS A 283 -15.65 13.28 -41.74
C HIS A 283 -15.83 11.97 -42.52
N GLN A 284 -17.03 11.71 -43.03
CA GLN A 284 -17.37 10.56 -43.88
C GLN A 284 -17.76 11.02 -45.28
N TRP A 285 -17.29 10.32 -46.31
CA TRP A 285 -17.71 10.61 -47.68
C TRP A 285 -19.04 9.95 -47.95
N ASN A 286 -20.02 10.74 -48.33
CA ASN A 286 -21.28 10.23 -48.82
C ASN A 286 -21.19 9.97 -50.32
N GLN A 287 -21.32 8.70 -50.73
CA GLN A 287 -21.26 8.31 -52.14
C GLN A 287 -22.50 8.75 -52.93
N SER A 288 -23.65 8.96 -52.29
CA SER A 288 -24.88 9.40 -52.99
C SER A 288 -24.82 10.88 -53.38
N ASP A 289 -24.24 11.71 -52.51
CA ASP A 289 -24.31 13.17 -52.61
C ASP A 289 -22.96 13.80 -53.02
N GLN A 290 -21.95 12.95 -53.31
CA GLN A 290 -20.57 13.33 -53.64
C GLN A 290 -20.00 14.44 -52.74
N SER A 291 -20.26 14.36 -51.43
CA SER A 291 -19.80 15.37 -50.47
C SER A 291 -19.43 14.75 -49.12
N TRP A 292 -18.57 15.45 -48.39
CA TRP A 292 -18.17 15.06 -47.03
C TRP A 292 -19.18 15.56 -46.00
N HIS A 293 -19.61 14.65 -45.12
CA HIS A 293 -20.40 15.00 -43.94
C HIS A 293 -19.55 14.87 -42.66
N LYS A 294 -19.65 15.89 -41.80
CA LYS A 294 -19.04 15.89 -40.47
C LYS A 294 -19.81 14.91 -39.57
N ILE A 295 -19.12 13.90 -39.05
CA ILE A 295 -19.69 12.88 -38.15
C ILE A 295 -19.61 13.33 -36.69
N GLY A 296 -18.58 14.10 -36.33
CA GLY A 296 -18.43 14.60 -34.97
C GLY A 296 -17.05 15.20 -34.66
N GLU A 297 -16.96 15.83 -33.49
CA GLU A 297 -15.72 16.24 -32.86
C GLU A 297 -15.17 15.06 -32.04
N VAL A 298 -13.93 14.67 -32.30
CA VAL A 298 -13.33 13.49 -31.65
C VAL A 298 -12.73 13.94 -30.32
N VAL A 299 -13.50 13.81 -29.25
CA VAL A 299 -13.01 13.79 -27.86
C VAL A 299 -12.79 12.32 -27.50
N ASP A 300 -11.53 11.96 -27.21
CA ASP A 300 -11.02 10.63 -26.86
C ASP A 300 -11.94 9.43 -27.16
N ALA A 301 -11.60 8.69 -28.22
CA ALA A 301 -12.16 7.36 -28.43
C ALA A 301 -11.68 6.42 -27.31
N VAL A 302 -12.64 5.90 -26.54
CA VAL A 302 -12.41 4.90 -25.48
C VAL A 302 -11.98 3.59 -26.14
N ASP A 303 -10.67 3.32 -26.13
CA ASP A 303 -10.10 2.06 -26.55
C ASP A 303 -10.29 1.02 -25.44
N GLN A 304 -10.89 -0.13 -25.75
CA GLN A 304 -11.32 -1.18 -24.79
C GLN A 304 -10.16 -1.93 -24.07
N GLY A 305 -8.95 -1.37 -24.07
CA GLY A 305 -7.77 -1.96 -23.44
C GLY A 305 -6.94 -1.00 -22.60
N ARG A 306 -7.39 0.24 -22.39
CA ARG A 306 -6.67 1.22 -21.56
C ARG A 306 -7.38 1.42 -20.23
N LYS A 307 -6.64 1.24 -19.14
CA LYS A 307 -7.14 1.51 -17.79
C LYS A 307 -7.65 2.94 -17.69
N GLN A 308 -8.88 3.09 -17.21
CA GLN A 308 -9.53 4.37 -16.99
C GLN A 308 -9.05 4.98 -15.68
N LEU A 309 -8.67 6.25 -15.70
CA LEU A 309 -8.22 6.97 -14.51
C LEU A 309 -9.43 7.50 -13.74
N TYR A 310 -9.62 7.04 -12.50
CA TYR A 310 -10.66 7.53 -11.60
C TYR A 310 -10.08 7.82 -10.22
N LYS A 311 -10.34 9.04 -9.70
CA LYS A 311 -9.76 9.55 -8.44
C LYS A 311 -8.24 9.33 -8.29
N GLY A 312 -7.51 9.41 -9.40
CA GLY A 312 -6.04 9.26 -9.42
C GLY A 312 -5.53 7.81 -9.46
N ARG A 313 -6.42 6.80 -9.46
CA ARG A 313 -6.08 5.38 -9.63
C ARG A 313 -6.55 4.88 -11.00
N GLU A 314 -5.73 4.04 -11.63
CA GLU A 314 -6.06 3.40 -12.90
C GLU A 314 -6.87 2.12 -12.65
N TYR A 315 -8.04 2.02 -13.28
CA TYR A 315 -8.94 0.89 -13.19
C TYR A 315 -9.19 0.26 -14.56
N ASP A 316 -9.34 -1.06 -14.64
CA ASP A 316 -9.63 -1.71 -15.91
C ASP A 316 -10.99 -1.25 -16.48
N HIS A 317 -11.97 -1.02 -15.60
CA HIS A 317 -13.30 -0.52 -15.95
C HIS A 317 -13.76 0.58 -14.98
N VAL A 318 -14.38 1.64 -15.48
CA VAL A 318 -15.13 2.61 -14.65
C VAL A 318 -16.51 2.72 -15.27
N PHE A 319 -17.53 2.20 -14.57
CA PHE A 319 -18.90 2.16 -15.05
C PHE A 319 -19.70 3.35 -14.51
N ASP A 320 -20.58 3.91 -15.33
CA ASP A 320 -21.59 4.86 -14.87
C ASP A 320 -22.85 4.07 -14.47
N VAL A 321 -23.15 4.05 -13.16
CA VAL A 321 -24.28 3.33 -12.57
C VAL A 321 -25.40 4.33 -12.27
N ASP A 322 -26.56 4.11 -12.89
CA ASP A 322 -27.80 4.81 -12.56
C ASP A 322 -28.59 3.99 -11.54
N ILE A 323 -28.89 4.60 -10.40
CA ILE A 323 -29.61 3.96 -9.28
C ILE A 323 -31.12 4.26 -9.37
N GLY A 324 -31.54 5.07 -10.35
CA GLY A 324 -32.92 5.47 -10.53
C GLY A 324 -33.34 6.59 -9.57
N GLY A 325 -34.47 7.24 -9.88
CA GLY A 325 -35.03 8.33 -9.07
C GLY A 325 -34.57 9.74 -9.45
N GLY A 326 -33.90 9.92 -10.59
CA GLY A 326 -33.45 11.25 -11.06
C GLY A 326 -32.16 11.75 -10.40
N SER A 327 -31.46 10.89 -9.65
CA SER A 327 -30.14 11.15 -9.10
C SER A 327 -29.06 11.13 -10.20
N PRO A 328 -27.97 11.89 -10.04
CA PRO A 328 -26.84 11.83 -10.98
C PRO A 328 -26.23 10.43 -11.00
N THR A 329 -25.77 10.00 -12.18
CA THR A 329 -25.07 8.72 -12.36
C THR A 329 -23.79 8.69 -11.52
N LEU A 330 -23.56 7.56 -10.85
CA LEU A 330 -22.42 7.37 -9.95
C LEU A 330 -21.37 6.50 -10.62
N LYS A 331 -20.09 6.83 -10.42
CA LYS A 331 -18.98 6.11 -11.04
C LYS A 331 -18.52 4.94 -10.19
N LEU A 332 -18.60 3.73 -10.73
CA LEU A 332 -18.14 2.48 -10.13
C LEU A 332 -16.82 2.05 -10.79
N PRO A 333 -15.67 2.24 -10.12
CA PRO A 333 -14.40 1.70 -10.59
C PRO A 333 -14.26 0.20 -10.26
N PHE A 334 -13.74 -0.59 -11.19
CA PHE A 334 -13.56 -2.04 -11.04
C PHE A 334 -12.32 -2.54 -11.82
N ASN A 335 -11.48 -3.38 -11.20
CA ASN A 335 -10.45 -4.13 -11.93
C ASN A 335 -10.90 -5.57 -12.18
N THR A 336 -10.46 -6.17 -13.28
CA THR A 336 -10.84 -7.54 -13.66
C THR A 336 -10.41 -8.59 -12.62
N ASN A 337 -9.39 -8.26 -11.82
CA ASN A 337 -8.88 -9.12 -10.74
C ASN A 337 -9.56 -8.88 -9.38
N ASP A 338 -10.41 -7.85 -9.25
CA ASP A 338 -11.06 -7.52 -7.97
C ASP A 338 -12.31 -8.40 -7.75
N ASP A 339 -12.65 -8.65 -6.48
CA ASP A 339 -13.87 -9.39 -6.12
C ASP A 339 -15.12 -8.51 -6.35
N PRO A 340 -16.07 -8.91 -7.20
CA PRO A 340 -17.28 -8.13 -7.48
C PRO A 340 -18.08 -7.77 -6.24
N TYR A 341 -18.13 -8.65 -5.23
CA TYR A 341 -18.88 -8.40 -3.99
C TYR A 341 -18.22 -7.33 -3.12
N GLN A 342 -16.87 -7.31 -3.07
CA GLN A 342 -16.15 -6.27 -2.33
C GLN A 342 -16.29 -4.93 -3.03
N ALA A 343 -16.10 -4.88 -4.35
CA ALA A 343 -16.28 -3.66 -5.13
C ALA A 343 -17.70 -3.07 -4.99
N ALA A 344 -18.73 -3.92 -4.98
CA ALA A 344 -20.11 -3.50 -4.76
C ALA A 344 -20.33 -2.91 -3.35
N ARG A 345 -19.79 -3.56 -2.30
CA ARG A 345 -19.91 -3.05 -0.92
C ARG A 345 -19.16 -1.74 -0.70
N GLU A 346 -17.96 -1.61 -1.27
CA GLU A 346 -17.21 -0.37 -1.25
C GLU A 346 -17.98 0.75 -1.96
N PHE A 347 -18.56 0.47 -3.13
CA PHE A 347 -19.39 1.43 -3.86
C PHE A 347 -20.64 1.85 -3.06
N ILE A 348 -21.31 0.92 -2.38
CA ILE A 348 -22.48 1.20 -1.54
C ILE A 348 -22.11 2.07 -0.35
N SER A 349 -21.05 1.69 0.38
CA SER A 349 -20.59 2.43 1.56
C SER A 349 -20.06 3.82 1.19
N ALA A 350 -19.33 3.96 0.08
CA ALA A 350 -18.80 5.23 -0.40
C ALA A 350 -19.91 6.23 -0.81
N ASN A 351 -21.06 5.74 -1.28
CA ASN A 351 -22.18 6.56 -1.73
C ASN A 351 -23.35 6.60 -0.75
N GLY A 352 -23.23 5.98 0.43
CA GLY A 352 -24.28 5.94 1.45
C GLY A 352 -25.57 5.24 1.00
N LEU A 353 -25.45 4.22 0.15
CA LEU A 353 -26.59 3.49 -0.41
C LEU A 353 -27.07 2.38 0.55
N PRO A 354 -28.35 1.98 0.51
CA PRO A 354 -28.83 0.82 1.27
C PRO A 354 -28.15 -0.49 0.87
N GLU A 355 -27.85 -1.37 1.83
CA GLU A 355 -27.18 -2.66 1.58
C GLU A 355 -27.93 -3.58 0.60
N GLY A 356 -29.24 -3.38 0.42
CA GLY A 356 -30.07 -4.13 -0.52
C GLY A 356 -29.68 -3.98 -2.00
N PHE A 357 -28.89 -2.96 -2.36
CA PHE A 357 -28.40 -2.79 -3.73
C PHE A 357 -27.18 -3.67 -4.07
N THR A 358 -26.63 -4.42 -3.10
CA THR A 358 -25.41 -5.22 -3.29
C THR A 358 -25.55 -6.21 -4.44
N GLU A 359 -26.61 -7.01 -4.46
CA GLU A 359 -26.82 -8.03 -5.51
C GLU A 359 -27.00 -7.40 -6.90
N GLN A 360 -27.76 -6.30 -6.99
CA GLN A 360 -27.99 -5.60 -8.26
C GLN A 360 -26.70 -5.03 -8.86
N ILE A 361 -25.80 -4.49 -8.01
CA ILE A 361 -24.52 -3.95 -8.44
C ILE A 361 -23.56 -5.07 -8.84
N VAL A 362 -23.53 -6.19 -8.11
CA VAL A 362 -22.73 -7.37 -8.48
C VAL A 362 -23.16 -7.91 -9.85
N ASP A 363 -24.47 -8.08 -10.07
CA ASP A 363 -25.01 -8.52 -11.35
C ASP A 363 -24.65 -7.55 -12.49
N PHE A 364 -24.68 -6.25 -12.20
CA PHE A 364 -24.25 -5.22 -13.14
C PHE A 364 -22.76 -5.34 -13.48
N ILE A 365 -21.88 -5.56 -12.50
CA ILE A 365 -20.43 -5.76 -12.73
C ILE A 365 -20.20 -7.02 -13.58
N LEU A 366 -20.81 -8.15 -13.22
CA LEU A 366 -20.66 -9.42 -13.94
C LEU A 366 -21.15 -9.33 -15.40
N LYS A 367 -22.18 -8.52 -15.65
CA LYS A 367 -22.73 -8.30 -17.00
C LYS A 367 -21.84 -7.43 -17.87
N ASN A 368 -21.13 -6.47 -17.28
CA ASN A 368 -20.36 -5.45 -18.02
C ASN A 368 -18.83 -5.66 -18.00
N ALA A 369 -18.31 -6.58 -17.17
CA ALA A 369 -16.89 -6.94 -17.09
C ALA A 369 -16.64 -8.43 -17.46
N PRO A 370 -16.44 -8.77 -18.76
CA PRO A 370 -16.17 -10.14 -19.19
C PRO A 370 -14.76 -10.57 -18.75
N GLY A 371 -14.66 -11.25 -17.61
CA GLY A 371 -13.40 -11.67 -16.99
C GLY A 371 -13.41 -11.63 -15.47
N ALA A 372 -14.42 -10.99 -14.86
CA ALA A 372 -14.65 -11.02 -13.42
C ALA A 372 -14.92 -12.46 -12.96
N THR A 373 -13.91 -13.15 -12.43
CA THR A 373 -14.09 -14.45 -11.80
C THR A 373 -14.64 -14.28 -10.40
N ILE A 374 -15.77 -14.93 -10.11
CA ILE A 374 -16.25 -15.11 -8.74
C ILE A 374 -15.24 -16.03 -8.05
N SER A 375 -14.28 -15.45 -7.35
CA SER A 375 -13.46 -16.22 -6.41
C SER A 375 -14.36 -16.63 -5.26
N SER A 376 -14.87 -17.85 -5.32
CA SER A 376 -15.54 -18.49 -4.19
C SER A 376 -14.54 -18.59 -3.02
N GLY A 377 -14.61 -17.62 -2.10
CA GLY A 377 -13.99 -17.71 -0.78
C GLY A 377 -13.01 -16.59 -0.43
N SER A 378 -13.49 -15.35 -0.33
CA SER A 378 -12.89 -14.33 0.55
C SER A 378 -13.71 -14.24 1.84
N GLN A 379 -13.68 -15.31 2.64
CA GLN A 379 -14.12 -15.21 4.04
C GLN A 379 -13.24 -14.14 4.70
N TYR A 380 -13.87 -13.09 5.21
CA TYR A 380 -13.25 -12.12 6.08
C TYR A 380 -12.60 -12.87 7.25
N ALA A 381 -11.28 -12.97 7.22
CA ALA A 381 -10.48 -13.67 8.22
C ALA A 381 -9.99 -12.63 9.24
N ASP A 382 -10.61 -12.61 10.42
CA ASP A 382 -10.02 -11.99 11.61
C ASP A 382 -8.66 -12.66 11.86
N PRO A 383 -7.54 -11.90 11.94
CA PRO A 383 -6.21 -12.43 12.23
C PRO A 383 -6.09 -13.25 13.53
N TYR A 384 -7.14 -13.33 14.36
CA TYR A 384 -7.13 -14.06 15.63
C TYR A 384 -8.13 -15.22 15.79
N THR A 385 -8.91 -15.59 14.77
CA THR A 385 -9.76 -16.81 14.85
C THR A 385 -9.80 -17.55 13.51
N GLY A 386 -9.14 -18.71 13.45
CA GLY A 386 -9.14 -19.57 12.26
C GLY A 386 -10.52 -20.17 11.93
N PRO A 387 -10.73 -20.64 10.68
CA PRO A 387 -12.01 -21.15 10.23
C PRO A 387 -12.14 -22.64 10.59
N SER A 388 -13.16 -23.03 11.35
CA SER A 388 -13.96 -24.26 11.10
C SER A 388 -15.02 -24.52 12.19
N PRO A 389 -16.24 -24.94 11.80
CA PRO A 389 -17.16 -25.70 12.64
C PRO A 389 -16.66 -27.14 12.81
N VAL A 390 -16.78 -27.69 14.03
CA VAL A 390 -16.32 -29.05 14.36
C VAL A 390 -17.38 -30.09 13.97
N THR A 391 -17.03 -30.99 13.06
CA THR A 391 -17.60 -32.36 13.02
C THR A 391 -16.45 -33.37 13.09
N GLY A 392 -16.52 -34.25 14.08
CA GLY A 392 -15.44 -35.17 14.41
C GLY A 392 -15.16 -36.22 13.34
N SER A 393 -13.89 -36.32 12.95
CA SER A 393 -13.20 -37.60 12.74
C SER A 393 -11.70 -37.32 12.74
N SER A 394 -11.01 -38.05 13.60
CA SER A 394 -9.58 -37.96 13.86
C SER A 394 -8.74 -38.27 12.62
N SER A 395 -8.09 -37.26 12.07
CA SER A 395 -6.84 -37.41 11.33
C SER A 395 -5.93 -36.22 11.66
N ILE A 396 -4.80 -36.51 12.30
CA ILE A 396 -3.82 -35.51 12.72
C ILE A 396 -3.17 -34.96 11.45
N THR A 397 -3.48 -33.72 11.10
CA THR A 397 -2.73 -32.93 10.10
C THR A 397 -2.01 -31.82 10.84
N SER A 398 -0.69 -31.78 10.68
CA SER A 398 0.21 -30.81 11.30
C SER A 398 -0.06 -29.39 10.80
N GLY A 399 -0.22 -28.44 11.73
CA GLY A 399 -0.29 -27.01 11.44
C GLY A 399 0.99 -26.46 10.78
N PRO A 400 0.96 -25.23 10.24
CA PRO A 400 2.06 -24.67 9.48
C PRO A 400 3.30 -24.53 10.36
N ALA A 401 4.40 -25.12 9.93
CA ALA A 401 5.68 -25.07 10.61
C ALA A 401 6.13 -23.61 10.78
N GLY A 402 6.66 -23.28 11.97
CA GLY A 402 7.28 -22.00 12.22
C GLY A 402 8.31 -21.65 11.14
N ILE A 403 8.39 -20.37 10.80
CA ILE A 403 9.26 -19.79 9.76
C ILE A 403 10.75 -20.16 9.97
N LEU A 404 11.12 -20.61 11.16
CA LEU A 404 12.46 -21.06 11.49
C LEU A 404 12.45 -22.47 12.13
N PRO A 405 13.46 -23.30 11.83
CA PRO A 405 14.58 -23.02 10.91
C PRO A 405 14.22 -23.29 9.43
N HIS A 406 14.59 -22.35 8.56
CA HIS A 406 14.41 -22.49 7.11
C HIS A 406 15.51 -23.39 6.53
N LYS A 407 15.23 -24.68 6.34
CA LYS A 407 16.24 -25.67 5.94
C LYS A 407 16.55 -25.68 4.43
N THR A 408 15.92 -24.80 3.65
CA THR A 408 16.03 -24.77 2.19
C THR A 408 17.08 -23.74 1.76
N TYR A 409 18.00 -24.16 0.88
CA TYR A 409 19.02 -23.28 0.32
C TYR A 409 18.46 -22.43 -0.82
N LEU A 410 18.94 -21.20 -0.92
CA LEU A 410 18.60 -20.28 -2.01
C LEU A 410 19.50 -20.55 -3.23
N LYS A 411 18.95 -20.37 -4.44
CA LYS A 411 19.64 -20.59 -5.72
C LYS A 411 19.62 -19.35 -6.60
N PHE A 412 20.62 -19.24 -7.47
CA PHE A 412 20.68 -18.27 -8.56
C PHE A 412 20.50 -19.00 -9.90
N ASP A 413 19.28 -19.07 -10.39
CA ASP A 413 18.90 -19.73 -11.66
C ASP A 413 18.49 -18.75 -12.77
N GLN A 414 18.27 -17.48 -12.45
CA GLN A 414 17.88 -16.45 -13.41
C GLN A 414 19.10 -15.93 -14.20
N ALA A 415 19.10 -16.16 -15.52
CA ALA A 415 20.08 -15.61 -16.44
C ALA A 415 19.44 -15.22 -17.79
N ASN A 416 19.83 -14.07 -18.34
CA ASN A 416 19.45 -13.71 -19.71
C ASN A 416 20.43 -14.35 -20.69
N ILE A 417 20.11 -15.56 -21.12
CA ILE A 417 20.96 -16.39 -21.98
C ILE A 417 21.19 -15.72 -23.36
N GLN A 418 20.20 -15.00 -23.90
CA GLN A 418 20.36 -14.28 -25.17
C GLN A 418 21.37 -13.12 -25.06
N ALA A 419 21.36 -12.39 -23.94
CA ALA A 419 22.33 -11.33 -23.69
C ALA A 419 23.75 -11.89 -23.51
N ILE A 420 23.89 -13.06 -22.87
CA ILE A 420 25.17 -13.75 -22.69
C ILE A 420 25.73 -14.18 -24.05
N LEU A 421 24.94 -14.85 -24.89
CA LEU A 421 25.36 -15.26 -26.22
C LEU A 421 25.80 -14.07 -27.07
N LYS A 422 25.00 -12.99 -27.11
CA LYS A 422 25.33 -11.78 -27.85
C LYS A 422 26.67 -11.18 -27.42
N LYS A 423 26.97 -11.22 -26.12
CA LYS A 423 28.24 -10.70 -25.58
C LYS A 423 29.42 -11.63 -25.90
N ILE A 424 29.22 -12.95 -25.86
CA ILE A 424 30.24 -13.92 -26.27
C ILE A 424 30.57 -13.75 -27.76
N SER A 425 29.57 -13.63 -28.63
CA SER A 425 29.79 -13.37 -30.07
C SER A 425 30.52 -12.05 -30.31
N GLN A 426 30.19 -11.00 -29.55
CA GLN A 426 30.89 -9.72 -29.62
C GLN A 426 32.37 -9.86 -29.24
N ILE A 427 32.66 -10.51 -28.09
CA ILE A 427 34.04 -10.72 -27.62
C ILE A 427 34.81 -11.60 -28.61
N ASN A 428 34.17 -12.63 -29.19
CA ASN A 428 34.82 -13.47 -30.20
C ASN A 428 35.18 -12.69 -31.47
N GLY A 429 34.32 -11.76 -31.90
CA GLY A 429 34.61 -10.84 -33.01
C GLY A 429 35.76 -9.89 -32.70
N ASP A 430 35.85 -9.39 -31.47
CA ASP A 430 36.96 -8.53 -31.02
C ASP A 430 38.29 -9.31 -30.92
N LEU A 431 38.24 -10.60 -30.55
CA LEU A 431 39.41 -11.49 -30.49
C LEU A 431 39.93 -11.91 -31.87
N GLN A 432 39.06 -12.00 -32.88
CA GLN A 432 39.44 -12.27 -34.27
C GLN A 432 40.25 -11.12 -34.90
N GLN A 433 40.13 -9.90 -34.37
CA GLN A 433 40.84 -8.72 -34.86
C GLN A 433 42.24 -8.55 -34.26
N ASN A 434 42.60 -9.32 -33.23
CA ASN A 434 43.88 -9.21 -32.52
C ASN A 434 44.80 -10.41 -32.83
N GLU A 435 45.93 -10.18 -33.50
CA GLU A 435 46.87 -11.22 -33.93
C GLU A 435 47.53 -12.02 -32.78
N SER A 436 47.58 -11.45 -31.56
CA SER A 436 48.17 -12.07 -30.37
C SER A 436 47.24 -13.05 -29.63
N THR A 437 45.96 -13.17 -30.00
CA THR A 437 44.96 -14.00 -29.30
C THR A 437 44.42 -15.18 -30.11
N ASN A 438 45.15 -15.61 -31.15
CA ASN A 438 44.69 -16.58 -32.15
C ASN A 438 44.30 -17.97 -31.59
N ASN A 439 44.74 -18.32 -30.37
CA ASN A 439 44.39 -19.59 -29.71
C ASN A 439 43.08 -19.54 -28.89
N ALA A 440 42.44 -18.37 -28.75
CA ALA A 440 41.24 -18.19 -27.92
C ALA A 440 39.97 -17.88 -28.72
N VAL A 441 40.07 -17.89 -30.07
CA VAL A 441 38.94 -17.61 -30.97
C VAL A 441 38.10 -18.88 -31.14
N LEU A 442 36.80 -18.75 -30.89
CA LEU A 442 35.82 -19.81 -31.13
C LEU A 442 35.56 -19.95 -32.63
N THR A 443 35.59 -21.20 -33.09
CA THR A 443 35.21 -21.60 -34.44
C THR A 443 33.68 -21.53 -34.63
N SER A 444 33.23 -21.49 -35.88
CA SER A 444 31.80 -21.46 -36.22
C SER A 444 31.04 -22.69 -35.69
N GLU A 445 31.70 -23.84 -35.59
CA GLU A 445 31.13 -25.06 -35.02
C GLU A 445 30.93 -24.93 -33.50
N GLU A 446 31.90 -24.35 -32.78
CA GLU A 446 31.81 -24.12 -31.33
C GLU A 446 30.76 -23.07 -30.95
N ILE A 447 30.55 -22.06 -31.80
CA ILE A 447 29.45 -21.10 -31.61
C ILE A 447 28.09 -21.81 -31.76
N THR A 448 27.98 -22.71 -32.74
CA THR A 448 26.75 -23.48 -32.97
C THR A 448 26.46 -24.44 -31.81
N THR A 449 27.49 -25.10 -31.25
CA THR A 449 27.31 -25.94 -30.05
C THR A 449 26.93 -25.12 -28.82
N LEU A 450 27.46 -23.91 -28.68
CA LEU A 450 27.10 -22.97 -27.61
C LEU A 450 25.63 -22.52 -27.71
N GLU A 451 25.13 -22.24 -28.91
CA GLU A 451 23.72 -21.91 -29.13
C GLU A 451 22.78 -23.08 -28.79
N ASN A 452 23.20 -24.32 -29.10
CA ASN A 452 22.45 -25.52 -28.73
C ASN A 452 22.45 -25.76 -27.22
N LEU A 453 23.58 -25.52 -26.55
CA LEU A 453 23.69 -25.60 -25.09
C LEU A 453 22.84 -24.52 -24.40
N ALA A 454 22.79 -23.31 -24.96
CA ALA A 454 21.94 -22.22 -24.49
C ALA A 454 20.44 -22.57 -24.60
N LYS A 455 20.02 -23.22 -25.69
CA LYS A 455 18.64 -23.74 -25.85
C LYS A 455 18.33 -24.84 -24.83
N PHE A 456 19.30 -25.72 -24.54
CA PHE A 456 19.16 -26.76 -23.52
C PHE A 456 19.00 -26.18 -22.11
N LEU A 457 19.79 -25.15 -21.76
CA LEU A 457 19.69 -24.45 -20.47
C LEU A 457 18.37 -23.70 -20.27
N GLN A 458 17.69 -23.29 -21.37
CA GLN A 458 16.35 -22.68 -21.29
C GLN A 458 15.24 -23.70 -21.03
N ASN A 459 15.44 -24.97 -21.39
CA ASN A 459 14.46 -26.06 -21.21
C ASN A 459 15.14 -27.33 -20.69
N PRO A 460 15.45 -27.41 -19.38
CA PRO A 460 16.10 -28.58 -18.82
C PRO A 460 15.09 -29.74 -18.69
N THR A 461 14.95 -30.57 -19.73
CA THR A 461 14.35 -31.90 -19.57
C THR A 461 15.38 -32.81 -18.91
N ASN A 462 15.05 -33.34 -17.74
CA ASN A 462 15.85 -34.27 -16.94
C ASN A 462 16.60 -35.31 -17.79
N SER A 463 17.92 -35.22 -17.86
CA SER A 463 18.87 -36.35 -17.84
C SER A 463 20.28 -35.86 -18.14
N GLY A 464 21.27 -36.45 -17.46
CA GLY A 464 22.68 -36.35 -17.84
C GLY A 464 23.60 -35.89 -16.72
N SER A 465 24.02 -36.84 -15.89
CA SER A 465 25.28 -36.78 -15.15
C SER A 465 26.44 -36.53 -16.11
N ASN A 466 27.34 -35.60 -15.81
CA ASN A 466 28.69 -35.66 -16.37
C ASN A 466 29.72 -35.17 -15.35
N ASN A 467 30.68 -36.06 -15.11
CA ASN A 467 31.85 -35.93 -14.26
C ASN A 467 32.90 -34.99 -14.86
N ASP A 468 33.77 -34.53 -13.95
CA ASP A 468 35.14 -34.10 -14.15
C ASP A 468 35.42 -32.97 -15.15
N ARG A 469 35.82 -31.83 -14.58
CA ARG A 469 37.02 -31.07 -15.01
C ARG A 469 37.40 -30.08 -13.92
N GLN A 470 38.50 -30.38 -13.23
CA GLN A 470 39.28 -29.37 -12.53
C GLN A 470 39.94 -28.47 -13.57
N GLN A 471 39.75 -27.16 -13.50
CA GLN A 471 40.60 -26.23 -14.23
C GLN A 471 40.70 -24.86 -13.56
N GLU A 472 41.93 -24.36 -13.61
CA GLU A 472 42.51 -23.27 -12.84
C GLU A 472 41.90 -21.90 -13.17
N PHE A 473 41.81 -21.04 -12.15
CA PHE A 473 41.32 -19.68 -12.29
C PHE A 473 42.48 -18.71 -12.57
N ILE A 474 42.46 -18.12 -13.77
CA ILE A 474 43.28 -16.95 -14.13
C ILE A 474 42.58 -15.69 -13.62
N VAL A 475 43.36 -14.84 -12.93
CA VAL A 475 42.94 -13.57 -12.33
C VAL A 475 42.88 -12.48 -13.40
N ILE A 476 41.75 -11.76 -13.49
CA ILE A 476 41.60 -10.28 -13.66
C ILE A 476 40.10 -9.91 -13.80
N HIS A 477 39.72 -8.74 -13.26
CA HIS A 477 38.39 -8.22 -12.88
C HIS A 477 37.79 -8.79 -11.59
N GLN A 478 38.31 -8.31 -10.45
CA GLN A 478 38.08 -8.86 -9.11
C GLN A 478 36.60 -8.94 -8.70
N GLU A 479 35.80 -7.87 -8.76
CA GLU A 479 34.47 -7.90 -8.13
C GLU A 479 33.40 -8.71 -8.87
N THR A 480 33.31 -8.58 -10.20
CA THR A 480 32.31 -9.32 -11.00
C THR A 480 32.58 -10.82 -10.99
N ASN A 481 33.86 -11.21 -11.10
CA ASN A 481 34.24 -12.62 -11.06
C ASN A 481 34.08 -13.21 -9.65
N MET A 482 34.38 -12.44 -8.59
CA MET A 482 34.04 -12.84 -7.21
C MET A 482 32.54 -13.02 -7.03
N MET A 483 31.72 -12.13 -7.59
CA MET A 483 30.27 -12.25 -7.53
C MET A 483 29.78 -13.52 -8.26
N LEU A 484 30.28 -13.80 -9.46
CA LEU A 484 29.94 -15.04 -10.18
C LEU A 484 30.41 -16.30 -9.42
N GLY A 485 31.61 -16.27 -8.84
CA GLY A 485 32.14 -17.36 -8.02
C GLY A 485 31.28 -17.63 -6.78
N LEU A 486 30.82 -16.58 -6.09
CA LEU A 486 29.92 -16.70 -4.94
C LEU A 486 28.54 -17.26 -5.34
N ARG A 487 28.00 -16.86 -6.50
CA ARG A 487 26.75 -17.44 -7.01
C ARG A 487 26.90 -18.92 -7.35
N ALA A 488 28.05 -19.31 -7.92
CA ALA A 488 28.35 -20.72 -8.18
C ALA A 488 28.46 -21.52 -6.87
N LEU A 489 29.12 -20.98 -5.85
CA LEU A 489 29.19 -21.58 -4.51
C LEU A 489 27.80 -21.71 -3.86
N ALA A 490 26.94 -20.70 -3.98
CA ALA A 490 25.56 -20.76 -3.48
C ALA A 490 24.78 -21.91 -4.15
N ASN A 491 24.95 -22.08 -5.46
CA ASN A 491 24.27 -23.15 -6.21
C ASN A 491 24.78 -24.55 -5.85
N LEU A 492 26.04 -24.70 -5.42
CA LEU A 492 26.62 -25.98 -4.98
C LEU A 492 25.94 -26.53 -3.71
N PHE A 493 25.28 -25.70 -2.90
CA PHE A 493 24.49 -26.20 -1.76
C PHE A 493 23.28 -27.05 -2.19
N ASN A 494 22.87 -27.01 -3.46
CA ASN A 494 21.78 -27.85 -3.97
C ASN A 494 22.24 -29.25 -4.40
N VAL A 495 23.54 -29.52 -4.43
CA VAL A 495 24.12 -30.81 -4.82
C VAL A 495 24.82 -31.44 -3.61
N GLU A 496 24.58 -32.73 -3.35
CA GLU A 496 25.16 -33.42 -2.17
C GLU A 496 26.70 -33.42 -2.19
N GLU A 497 27.31 -33.62 -3.35
CA GLU A 497 28.76 -33.53 -3.55
C GLU A 497 29.28 -32.11 -3.28
N GLY A 498 28.54 -31.09 -3.74
CA GLY A 498 28.86 -29.68 -3.51
C GLY A 498 28.82 -29.30 -2.03
N LYS A 499 27.84 -29.82 -1.27
CA LYS A 499 27.76 -29.62 0.19
C LYS A 499 29.00 -30.15 0.93
N ALA A 500 29.58 -31.28 0.49
CA ALA A 500 30.78 -31.84 1.10
C ALA A 500 32.01 -30.95 0.85
N ILE A 501 32.14 -30.40 -0.36
CA ILE A 501 33.22 -29.47 -0.74
C ILE A 501 33.12 -28.17 0.07
N ILE A 502 31.93 -27.58 0.16
CA ILE A 502 31.73 -26.32 0.91
C ILE A 502 32.02 -26.51 2.39
N LYS A 503 31.61 -27.63 2.99
CA LYS A 503 31.93 -27.95 4.38
C LYS A 503 33.44 -28.07 4.62
N ARG A 504 34.18 -28.61 3.65
CA ARG A 504 35.64 -28.75 3.73
C ARG A 504 36.38 -27.41 3.65
N GLU A 505 35.91 -26.51 2.79
CA GLU A 505 36.57 -25.22 2.51
C GLU A 505 35.95 -24.03 3.29
N ALA A 506 35.01 -24.28 4.21
CA ALA A 506 34.23 -23.25 4.91
C ALA A 506 35.10 -22.20 5.63
N SER A 507 36.20 -22.60 6.25
CA SER A 507 37.13 -21.69 6.93
C SER A 507 37.75 -20.67 5.98
N ARG A 508 38.24 -21.14 4.83
CA ARG A 508 38.82 -20.27 3.79
C ARG A 508 37.80 -19.29 3.23
N ILE A 509 36.56 -19.72 3.04
CA ILE A 509 35.48 -18.86 2.54
C ILE A 509 35.16 -17.75 3.57
N ILE A 510 35.15 -18.08 4.87
CA ILE A 510 34.89 -17.13 5.95
C ILE A 510 36.01 -16.09 6.07
N ASP A 511 37.27 -16.50 5.93
CA ASP A 511 38.43 -15.61 6.05
C ASP A 511 38.51 -14.57 4.91
N LEU A 512 37.92 -14.85 3.75
CA LEU A 512 37.88 -13.95 2.59
C LEU A 512 36.85 -12.80 2.72
N ILE A 513 35.93 -12.86 3.69
CA ILE A 513 34.76 -11.96 3.79
C ILE A 513 35.11 -10.55 4.28
N PRO A 514 35.80 -10.35 5.41
CA PRO A 514 35.93 -9.02 6.00
C PRO A 514 36.68 -8.06 5.08
N ASN A 515 37.63 -8.60 4.31
CA ASN A 515 38.42 -7.86 3.34
C ASN A 515 37.61 -7.43 2.10
N THR A 516 36.58 -8.19 1.74
CA THR A 516 35.80 -7.99 0.50
C THR A 516 34.51 -7.20 0.78
N TRP A 517 33.82 -7.50 1.88
CA TRP A 517 32.55 -6.85 2.27
C TRP A 517 32.74 -5.36 2.59
N ASN A 518 33.78 -5.01 3.33
CA ASN A 518 34.03 -3.63 3.77
C ASN A 518 34.58 -2.72 2.66
N LYS A 519 35.14 -3.29 1.59
CA LYS A 519 35.75 -2.53 0.49
C LYS A 519 34.81 -2.32 -0.70
N SER A 520 33.84 -3.21 -0.92
CA SER A 520 33.00 -3.16 -2.12
C SER A 520 31.68 -2.41 -1.91
N THR A 521 31.36 -1.48 -2.82
CA THR A 521 30.06 -0.79 -2.92
C THR A 521 29.06 -1.52 -3.81
N ASN A 522 29.44 -2.64 -4.41
CA ASN A 522 28.63 -3.38 -5.38
C ASN A 522 27.51 -4.19 -4.70
N LYS A 523 26.24 -3.77 -4.90
CA LYS A 523 25.05 -4.42 -4.35
C LYS A 523 24.93 -5.89 -4.76
N ASN A 524 25.30 -6.25 -5.99
CA ASN A 524 25.17 -7.62 -6.50
C ASN A 524 26.16 -8.59 -5.83
N LEU A 525 27.35 -8.10 -5.50
CA LEU A 525 28.35 -8.88 -4.75
C LEU A 525 27.88 -9.13 -3.32
N ARG A 526 27.30 -8.11 -2.66
CA ARG A 526 26.74 -8.25 -1.29
C ARG A 526 25.58 -9.23 -1.24
N ILE A 527 24.68 -9.20 -2.22
CA ILE A 527 23.58 -10.17 -2.33
C ILE A 527 24.14 -11.58 -2.46
N ALA A 528 25.08 -11.82 -3.39
CA ALA A 528 25.69 -13.14 -3.56
C ALA A 528 26.38 -13.64 -2.28
N LEU A 529 27.04 -12.75 -1.54
CA LEU A 529 27.69 -13.08 -0.28
C LEU A 529 26.66 -13.47 0.80
N VAL A 530 25.61 -12.67 1.01
CA VAL A 530 24.55 -12.97 1.99
C VAL A 530 23.90 -14.32 1.68
N THR A 531 23.63 -14.63 0.41
CA THR A 531 22.98 -15.89 0.01
C THR A 531 23.82 -17.13 0.36
N VAL A 532 25.15 -17.06 0.34
CA VAL A 532 26.03 -18.17 0.76
C VAL A 532 25.98 -18.39 2.28
N PHE A 533 25.68 -17.35 3.06
CA PHE A 533 25.67 -17.38 4.54
C PHE A 533 24.29 -17.57 5.16
N LEU A 534 23.22 -17.41 4.38
CA LEU A 534 21.85 -17.58 4.83
C LEU A 534 21.57 -19.08 4.96
N LYS A 535 21.75 -19.59 6.17
CA LYS A 535 21.50 -20.99 6.56
C LYS A 535 20.11 -21.16 7.17
#